data_AF-A0A8T4V1N0-F1
#
_entry.id   AF-A0A8T4V1N0-F1
#
_cell.length_a   1.000
_cell.length_b   1.000
_cell.length_c   1.000
_cell.angle_alpha   90.00
_cell.angle_beta   90.00
_cell.angle_gamma   90.00
#
_symmetry.space_group_name_H-M   'P 1'
#
loop_
_entity.id
_entity.type
_entity.pdbx_description
1 polymer ?
#
loop_
_entity_poly.entity_id
_entity_poly.type
_entity_poly.pdbx_seq_one_letter_code
_entity_poly.pdbx_strand_id
1 'polypeptide(L)'
;MLPIISSRDLRNINEATEKGLTEIEVSLDLGLTNTKINLDKKGFYINKQLIKPKKIKETDKSCYIINNGSLEKVQYFVDNRLYKLI
;
A
#
# COMPACT_ATOMS: atom_id res chain seq x y z
N MET A 1 -3.14 -4.05 14.60
CA MET A 1 -3.88 -3.35 13.53
C MET A 1 -3.15 -3.62 12.22
N LEU A 2 -3.87 -3.92 11.14
CA LEU A 2 -3.24 -4.16 9.83
C LEU A 2 -2.94 -2.82 9.15
N PRO A 3 -1.74 -2.62 8.57
CA PRO A 3 -1.40 -1.36 7.93
C PRO A 3 -2.29 -1.08 6.72
N ILE A 4 -2.67 0.19 6.53
CA ILE A 4 -3.43 0.64 5.37
C ILE A 4 -2.55 1.51 4.48
N ILE A 5 -2.59 1.32 3.16
CA ILE A 5 -1.84 2.14 2.20
C ILE A 5 -2.75 2.64 1.08
N SER A 6 -2.53 3.88 0.64
CA SER A 6 -3.32 4.47 -0.42
C SER A 6 -2.90 3.96 -1.81
N SER A 7 -3.82 4.01 -2.78
CA SER A 7 -3.51 3.76 -4.19
C SER A 7 -2.42 4.70 -4.72
N ARG A 8 -2.34 5.93 -4.19
CA ARG A 8 -1.31 6.91 -4.55
C ARG A 8 0.07 6.46 -4.08
N ASP A 9 0.21 6.07 -2.82
CA ASP A 9 1.48 5.59 -2.28
C ASP A 9 1.94 4.30 -2.96
N LEU A 10 1.01 3.39 -3.26
CA LEU A 10 1.31 2.20 -4.06
C LEU A 10 1.82 2.52 -5.47
N ARG A 11 1.32 3.60 -6.12
CA ARG A 11 1.88 4.06 -7.39
C ARG A 11 3.28 4.62 -7.21
N ASN A 12 3.50 5.44 -6.19
CA ASN A 12 4.83 5.98 -5.89
C ASN A 12 5.85 4.84 -5.65
N ILE A 13 5.45 3.77 -4.96
CA ILE A 13 6.26 2.57 -4.77
C ILE A 13 6.59 1.91 -6.10
N ASN A 14 5.60 1.69 -6.96
CA ASN A 14 5.81 1.06 -8.27
C ASN A 14 6.77 1.91 -9.12
N GLU A 15 6.56 3.23 -9.18
CA GLU A 15 7.43 4.16 -9.92
C GLU A 15 8.86 4.19 -9.36
N ALA A 16 9.02 4.17 -8.03
CA ALA A 16 10.33 4.12 -7.39
C ALA A 16 11.07 2.81 -7.69
N THR A 17 10.33 1.70 -7.69
CA THR A 17 10.87 0.38 -8.04
C THR A 17 11.30 0.34 -9.51
N GLU A 18 10.50 0.91 -10.41
CA GLU A 18 10.84 1.03 -11.85
C GLU A 18 12.07 1.92 -12.08
N LYS A 19 12.26 2.96 -11.26
CA LYS A 19 13.45 3.82 -11.27
C LYS A 19 14.69 3.17 -10.62
N GLY A 20 14.56 1.95 -10.08
CA GLY A 20 15.66 1.23 -9.44
C GLY A 20 16.05 1.75 -8.06
N LEU A 21 15.16 2.49 -7.39
CA LEU A 21 15.39 2.92 -6.02
C LEU A 21 15.33 1.74 -5.06
N THR A 22 16.12 1.78 -3.99
CA THR A 22 16.19 0.73 -2.96
C THR A 22 15.32 1.03 -1.74
N GLU A 23 14.83 2.26 -1.62
CA GLU A 23 14.02 2.74 -0.51
C GLU A 23 13.12 3.90 -0.93
N ILE A 24 11.98 4.07 -0.24
CA ILE A 24 11.06 5.19 -0.41
C ILE A 24 10.33 5.48 0.90
N GLU A 25 10.00 6.75 1.13
CA GLU A 25 9.09 7.14 2.20
C GLU A 25 7.64 7.10 1.71
N VAL A 26 6.78 6.43 2.47
CA VAL A 26 5.36 6.29 2.13
C VAL A 26 4.50 6.62 3.34
N SER A 27 3.28 7.07 3.05
CA SER A 27 2.29 7.29 4.07
C SER A 27 1.40 6.05 4.26
N LEU A 28 1.33 5.57 5.50
CA LEU A 28 0.50 4.47 5.95
C LEU A 28 -0.61 4.98 6.86
N ASP A 29 -1.59 4.10 7.08
CA ASP A 29 -2.71 4.29 7.99
C ASP A 29 -3.46 5.60 7.71
N LEU A 30 -3.75 5.83 6.42
CA LEU A 30 -4.47 7.00 5.92
C LEU A 30 -3.78 8.34 6.18
N GLY A 31 -2.44 8.37 6.25
CA GLY A 31 -1.69 9.60 6.46
C GLY A 31 -1.11 9.77 7.86
N LEU A 32 -1.43 8.85 8.78
CA LEU A 32 -1.06 8.95 10.19
C LEU A 32 0.40 8.57 10.46
N THR A 33 0.95 7.67 9.64
CA THR A 33 2.30 7.15 9.84
C THR A 33 3.10 7.31 8.56
N ASN A 34 4.15 8.14 8.58
CA ASN A 34 5.15 8.13 7.51
C ASN A 34 6.24 7.13 7.86
N THR A 35 6.54 6.23 6.94
CA THR A 35 7.58 5.22 7.13
C THR A 35 8.45 5.09 5.90
N LYS A 36 9.74 4.90 6.14
CA LYS A 36 10.67 4.49 5.11
C LYS A 36 10.55 2.99 4.91
N ILE A 37 10.38 2.55 3.66
CA ILE A 37 10.28 1.14 3.32
C ILE A 37 11.37 0.78 2.31
N ASN A 38 11.85 -0.46 2.41
CA ASN A 38 12.82 -0.99 1.46
C ASN A 38 12.09 -1.56 0.24
N LEU A 39 12.67 -1.33 -0.93
CA LEU A 39 12.20 -1.79 -2.22
C LEU A 39 13.08 -2.93 -2.74
N ASP A 40 12.47 -3.86 -3.45
CA ASP A 40 13.10 -5.01 -4.08
C ASP A 40 12.42 -5.23 -5.45
N LYS A 41 13.10 -5.88 -6.39
CA LYS A 41 12.52 -6.30 -7.67
C LYS A 41 11.29 -7.18 -7.49
N LYS A 42 11.18 -7.88 -6.35
CA LYS A 42 10.03 -8.74 -6.03
C LYS A 42 8.88 -8.00 -5.33
N GLY A 43 9.06 -6.74 -4.92
CA GLY A 43 8.06 -5.97 -4.18
C GLY A 43 8.66 -5.01 -3.18
N PHE A 44 8.00 -4.85 -2.03
CA PHE A 44 8.45 -3.92 -0.99
C PHE A 44 8.23 -4.50 0.40
N TYR A 45 8.99 -4.01 1.37
CA TYR A 45 8.95 -4.53 2.74
C TYR A 45 8.25 -3.56 3.67
N ILE A 46 7.20 -4.04 4.35
CA ILE A 46 6.58 -3.34 5.48
C ILE A 46 6.65 -4.28 6.67
N ASN A 47 7.14 -3.78 7.82
CA ASN A 47 7.29 -4.57 9.05
C ASN A 47 8.02 -5.92 8.84
N LYS A 48 9.11 -5.91 8.04
CA LYS A 48 9.90 -7.09 7.64
C LYS A 48 9.15 -8.13 6.79
N GLN A 49 7.91 -7.84 6.38
CA GLN A 49 7.14 -8.70 5.49
C GLN A 49 7.26 -8.21 4.05
N LEU A 50 7.57 -9.13 3.13
CA LEU A 50 7.56 -8.85 1.70
C LEU A 50 6.12 -8.77 1.19
N ILE A 51 5.80 -7.66 0.54
CA ILE A 51 4.50 -7.40 -0.08
C ILE A 51 4.68 -7.40 -1.58
N LYS A 52 3.86 -8.20 -2.26
CA LYS A 52 3.88 -8.27 -3.72
C LYS A 52 3.38 -6.94 -4.31
N PRO A 53 4.05 -6.40 -5.33
CA PRO A 53 3.61 -5.19 -5.98
C PRO A 53 2.29 -5.45 -6.67
N LYS A 54 1.43 -4.44 -6.68
CA LYS A 54 0.14 -4.47 -7.38
C LYS A 54 0.12 -3.32 -8.36
N LYS A 55 -0.20 -3.61 -9.62
CA LYS A 55 -0.34 -2.55 -10.63
C LYS A 55 -1.61 -1.75 -10.30
N ILE A 56 -1.42 -0.48 -9.95
CA ILE A 56 -2.50 0.43 -9.59
C ILE A 56 -2.73 1.39 -10.75
N LYS A 57 -3.97 1.52 -11.21
CA LYS A 57 -4.33 2.50 -12.25
C LYS A 57 -4.21 3.92 -11.70
N GLU A 58 -3.90 4.88 -12.56
CA GLU A 58 -3.80 6.29 -12.18
C GLU A 58 -5.12 6.84 -11.62
N THR A 59 -6.24 6.42 -12.21
CA THR A 59 -7.59 6.81 -11.77
C THR A 59 -8.07 6.11 -10.49
N ASP A 60 -7.30 5.15 -9.95
CA ASP A 60 -7.67 4.47 -8.71
C ASP A 60 -7.47 5.39 -7.50
N LYS A 61 -8.54 5.62 -6.73
CA LYS A 61 -8.57 6.43 -5.51
C LYS A 61 -8.88 5.60 -4.26
N SER A 62 -8.54 4.31 -4.28
CA SER A 62 -8.85 3.38 -3.19
C SER A 62 -7.75 3.29 -2.14
N CYS A 63 -8.07 2.67 -1.01
CA CYS A 63 -7.08 2.24 -0.03
C CYS A 63 -6.95 0.71 -0.05
N TYR A 64 -5.86 0.20 0.49
CA TYR A 64 -5.54 -1.22 0.54
C TYR A 64 -5.08 -1.59 1.95
N ILE A 65 -5.61 -2.68 2.49
CA ILE A 65 -5.10 -3.31 3.70
C ILE A 65 -3.95 -4.23 3.32
N ILE A 66 -2.89 -4.16 4.09
CA ILE A 66 -1.74 -5.06 4.01
C ILE A 66 -2.02 -6.22 4.96
N ASN A 67 -2.30 -7.38 4.40
CA ASN A 67 -2.62 -8.59 5.16
C ASN A 67 -1.78 -9.76 4.63
N ASN A 68 -0.94 -10.33 5.49
CA ASN A 68 -0.12 -11.51 5.16
C ASN A 68 0.66 -11.39 3.83
N GLY A 69 1.29 -10.22 3.57
CA GLY A 69 2.08 -9.98 2.35
C GLY A 69 1.25 -9.71 1.10
N SER A 70 -0.07 -9.56 1.24
CA SER A 70 -1.01 -9.27 0.16
C SER A 70 -1.71 -7.92 0.35
N LEU A 71 -2.13 -7.32 -0.77
CA LEU A 71 -2.84 -6.05 -0.82
C LEU A 71 -4.32 -6.29 -1.11
N GLU A 72 -5.11 -6.20 -0.06
CA GLU A 72 -6.56 -6.35 -0.10
C GLU A 72 -7.21 -4.97 -0.28
N LYS A 73 -7.99 -4.81 -1.35
CA LYS A 73 -8.62 -3.52 -1.64
C LYS A 73 -9.70 -3.24 -0.59
N VAL A 74 -9.64 -2.08 0.04
CA VAL A 74 -10.69 -1.60 0.94
C VAL A 74 -11.87 -1.15 0.10
N GLN A 75 -13.05 -1.73 0.32
CA GLN A 75 -14.28 -1.41 -0.39
C GLN A 75 -15.24 -0.63 0.51
N TYR A 76 -14.98 0.67 0.65
CA TYR A 76 -15.91 1.74 1.08
C TYR A 76 -16.69 1.56 2.41
N PHE A 77 -17.38 2.66 2.76
CA PHE A 77 -17.70 3.11 4.09
C PHE A 77 -19.12 3.71 4.10
N VAL A 78 -20.03 3.11 4.86
CA VAL A 78 -21.43 3.55 5.02
C VAL A 78 -21.70 3.71 6.52
N ASP A 79 -22.45 4.74 6.92
CA ASP A 79 -22.90 4.95 8.30
C ASP A 79 -21.79 4.92 9.36
N ASN A 80 -20.70 5.66 9.15
CA ASN A 80 -19.54 5.70 10.04
C ASN A 80 -18.81 4.35 10.25
N ARG A 81 -18.98 3.38 9.34
CA ARG A 81 -18.27 2.08 9.41
C ARG A 81 -17.68 1.66 8.06
N LEU A 82 -16.47 1.11 8.12
CA LEU A 82 -15.74 0.58 6.97
C LEU A 82 -16.08 -0.90 6.80
N TYR A 83 -16.50 -1.28 5.61
CA TYR A 83 -16.87 -2.67 5.31
C TYR A 83 -15.90 -3.30 4.31
N LYS A 84 -15.76 -4.62 4.40
CA LYS A 84 -15.09 -5.48 3.44
C LYS A 84 -16.19 -6.35 2.83
N LEU A 85 -16.37 -6.39 1.51
CA LEU A 85 -17.16 -7.47 0.91
C LEU A 85 -16.35 -8.75 1.06
N ILE A 86 -16.92 -9.69 1.81
CA ILE A 86 -16.47 -11.08 1.91
C ILE A 86 -17.10 -11.84 0.74
#